data_AF-A0A6C0HSN8-F1
#
_entry.id   AF-A0A6C0HSN8-F1
#
_cell.length_a   1.000
_cell.length_b   1.000
_cell.length_c   1.000
_cell.angle_alpha   90.00
_cell.angle_beta   90.00
_cell.angle_gamma   90.00
#
_symmetry.space_group_name_H-M   'P 1'
#
loop_
_entity.id
_entity.type
_entity.pdbx_description
1 polymer ?
#
loop_
_entity_poly.entity_id
_entity_poly.type
_entity_poly.pdbx_seq_one_letter_code
_entity_poly.pdbx_strand_id
1 'polypeptide(L)'
;MELNIVSFCYLFLRLAPFIITCFFVISSILNSDFRGLVFISGLLFSCFTTIIFGNALSDIIPTVDAISRPAICNSISVGQTGDVSKLPLGQSVISFTFGYLLYTIIKSNIIKQNIATIVFFPILLLFDLVWNAKNGCYTVWQLIASLIIGGLFGVLWSYIISKTNNPDLQYFAGVSNNEVCSAPSQQTFKCKVYKNGKLISNI
;
A
#
# COMPACT_ATOMS: atom_id res chain seq x y z
N MET A 1 17.95 -23.22 9.01
CA MET A 1 18.25 -21.87 8.49
C MET A 1 18.86 -21.08 9.63
N GLU A 2 20.13 -20.71 9.55
CA GLU A 2 20.70 -19.72 10.46
C GLU A 2 20.02 -18.38 10.18
N LEU A 3 19.39 -17.80 11.19
CA LEU A 3 18.67 -16.53 11.06
C LEU A 3 19.68 -15.39 10.84
N ASN A 4 19.95 -15.10 9.57
CA ASN A 4 20.75 -13.96 9.15
C ASN A 4 19.84 -12.73 8.96
N ILE A 5 20.37 -11.52 9.13
CA ILE A 5 19.64 -10.25 8.90
C ILE A 5 18.99 -10.22 7.51
N VAL A 6 19.66 -10.84 6.54
CA VAL A 6 19.20 -11.01 5.16
C VAL A 6 17.92 -11.85 5.07
N SER A 7 17.81 -12.92 5.86
CA SER A 7 16.63 -13.77 5.94
C SER A 7 15.46 -13.05 6.62
N PHE A 8 15.73 -12.20 7.61
CA PHE A 8 14.70 -11.38 8.24
C PHE A 8 14.13 -10.33 7.29
N CYS A 9 15.00 -9.61 6.57
CA CYS A 9 14.57 -8.66 5.53
C CYS A 9 13.75 -9.34 4.43
N TYR A 10 14.11 -10.57 4.03
CA TYR A 10 13.34 -11.36 3.09
C TYR A 10 11.93 -11.67 3.59
N LEU A 11 11.80 -12.14 4.83
CA LEU A 11 10.50 -12.42 5.43
C LEU A 11 9.64 -11.15 5.48
N PHE A 12 10.24 -10.02 5.85
CA PHE A 12 9.55 -8.74 5.84
C PHE A 12 9.01 -8.38 4.45
N LEU A 13 9.82 -8.49 3.40
CA LEU A 13 9.37 -8.24 2.02
C LEU A 13 8.22 -9.16 1.61
N ARG A 14 8.28 -10.44 1.99
CA ARG A 14 7.26 -11.43 1.63
C ARG A 14 5.93 -11.17 2.35
N LEU A 15 5.99 -10.68 3.58
CA LEU A 15 4.80 -10.33 4.37
C LEU A 15 4.30 -8.91 4.12
N ALA A 16 5.12 -8.01 3.57
CA ALA A 16 4.76 -6.62 3.29
C ALA A 16 3.40 -6.42 2.60
N PRO A 17 3.06 -7.10 1.49
CA PRO A 17 1.75 -6.92 0.85
C PRO A 17 0.58 -7.31 1.76
N PHE A 18 0.76 -8.32 2.60
CA PHE A 18 -0.24 -8.73 3.59
C PHE A 18 -0.35 -7.70 4.71
N ILE A 19 0.77 -7.25 5.27
CA ILE A 19 0.81 -6.24 6.35
C ILE A 19 0.15 -4.94 5.89
N ILE A 20 0.47 -4.47 4.69
CA ILE A 20 -0.11 -3.25 4.10
C ILE A 20 -1.63 -3.40 3.96
N THR A 21 -2.09 -4.52 3.41
CA THR A 21 -3.53 -4.78 3.25
C THR A 21 -4.22 -4.80 4.62
N CYS A 22 -3.70 -5.55 5.59
CA CYS A 22 -4.25 -5.61 6.94
C CYS A 22 -4.29 -4.24 7.61
N PHE A 23 -3.27 -3.41 7.44
CA PHE A 23 -3.26 -2.05 7.97
C PHE A 23 -4.44 -1.23 7.45
N PHE A 24 -4.73 -1.24 6.14
CA PHE A 24 -5.88 -0.54 5.57
C PHE A 24 -7.22 -1.03 6.12
N VAL A 25 -7.36 -2.34 6.29
CA VAL A 25 -8.60 -2.95 6.83
C VAL A 25 -8.79 -2.59 8.30
N ILE A 26 -7.75 -2.77 9.11
CA ILE A 26 -7.81 -2.48 10.55
C ILE A 26 -8.05 -0.99 10.77
N SER A 27 -7.35 -0.11 10.03
CA SER A 27 -7.56 1.34 10.09
C SER A 27 -9.02 1.70 9.80
N SER A 28 -9.65 1.04 8.83
CA SER A 28 -11.04 1.29 8.43
C SER A 28 -12.03 0.82 9.50
N ILE A 29 -11.80 -0.36 10.09
CA ILE A 29 -12.62 -0.89 11.20
C ILE A 29 -12.51 0.02 12.43
N LEU A 30 -11.30 0.47 12.79
CA LEU A 30 -11.07 1.34 13.95
C LEU A 30 -11.72 2.71 13.79
N ASN A 31 -11.70 3.25 12.56
CA ASN A 31 -12.32 4.54 12.24
C ASN A 31 -13.82 4.42 11.91
N SER A 32 -14.39 3.20 11.92
CA SER A 32 -15.77 2.93 11.50
C SER A 32 -16.12 3.51 10.12
N ASP A 33 -15.15 3.49 9.20
CA ASP A 33 -15.30 3.99 7.83
C ASP A 33 -15.39 2.84 6.82
N PHE A 34 -15.75 3.15 5.57
CA PHE A 34 -15.81 2.16 4.48
C PHE A 34 -14.56 2.19 3.58
N ARG A 35 -13.54 2.98 3.91
CA ARG A 35 -12.39 3.26 3.03
C ARG A 35 -11.57 2.00 2.77
N GLY A 36 -11.32 1.20 3.82
CA GLY A 36 -10.60 -0.07 3.71
C GLY A 36 -11.36 -1.11 2.89
N LEU A 37 -12.69 -1.16 3.00
CA LEU A 37 -13.51 -2.08 2.21
C LEU A 37 -13.51 -1.75 0.71
N VAL A 38 -13.58 -0.46 0.37
CA VAL A 38 -13.47 0.02 -1.02
C VAL A 38 -12.07 -0.24 -1.59
N PHE A 39 -11.03 -0.14 -0.75
CA PHE A 39 -9.67 -0.51 -1.14
C PHE A 39 -9.54 -2.01 -1.42
N ILE A 40 -10.02 -2.89 -0.52
CA ILE A 40 -9.94 -4.35 -0.71
C ILE A 40 -10.68 -4.78 -1.98
N SER A 41 -11.86 -4.23 -2.26
CA SER A 41 -12.63 -4.64 -3.44
C SER A 41 -11.87 -4.34 -4.74
N GLY A 42 -11.22 -3.18 -4.83
CA GLY A 42 -10.31 -2.86 -5.93
C GLY A 42 -9.06 -3.74 -5.98
N LEU A 43 -8.48 -4.04 -4.81
CA LEU A 43 -7.29 -4.89 -4.73
C LEU A 43 -7.58 -6.31 -5.22
N LEU A 44 -8.71 -6.90 -4.80
CA LEU A 44 -9.14 -8.23 -5.26
C LEU A 44 -9.36 -8.25 -6.76
N PHE A 45 -9.99 -7.19 -7.30
CA PHE A 45 -10.16 -7.04 -8.74
C PHE A 45 -8.80 -6.95 -9.47
N SER A 46 -7.84 -6.18 -8.94
CA SER A 46 -6.48 -6.09 -9.49
C SER A 46 -5.71 -7.41 -9.43
N CYS A 47 -5.87 -8.19 -8.36
CA CYS A 47 -5.26 -9.52 -8.26
C CYS A 47 -5.85 -10.47 -9.30
N PHE A 48 -7.18 -10.46 -9.46
CA PHE A 48 -7.86 -11.26 -10.48
C PHE A 48 -7.39 -10.91 -11.89
N THR A 49 -7.29 -9.62 -12.23
CA THR A 49 -6.78 -9.20 -13.54
C THR A 49 -5.31 -9.57 -13.72
N THR A 50 -4.48 -9.43 -12.69
CA THR A 50 -3.06 -9.85 -12.73
C THR A 50 -2.91 -11.35 -13.00
N ILE A 51 -3.80 -12.19 -12.46
CA ILE A 51 -3.81 -13.64 -12.75
C ILE A 51 -4.12 -13.88 -14.23
N ILE A 52 -5.17 -13.26 -14.76
CA ILE A 52 -5.56 -13.40 -16.17
C ILE A 52 -4.43 -12.95 -17.09
N PHE A 53 -3.92 -11.72 -16.90
CA PHE A 53 -2.84 -11.19 -17.71
C PHE A 53 -1.55 -11.99 -17.54
N GLY A 54 -1.25 -12.49 -16.35
CA GLY A 54 -0.05 -13.28 -16.12
C GLY A 54 -0.04 -14.60 -16.88
N ASN A 55 -1.19 -15.25 -16.99
CA ASN A 55 -1.32 -16.48 -17.77
C ASN A 55 -1.37 -16.18 -19.28
N ALA A 56 -2.08 -15.13 -19.70
CA ALA A 56 -2.17 -14.74 -21.12
C ALA A 56 -0.84 -14.21 -21.69
N LEU A 57 -0.06 -13.48 -20.89
CA LEU A 57 1.22 -12.90 -21.32
C LEU A 57 2.36 -13.94 -21.27
N SER A 58 2.13 -15.12 -20.70
CA SER A 58 3.17 -16.13 -20.48
C SER A 58 3.84 -16.64 -21.76
N ASP A 59 3.15 -16.56 -22.90
CA ASP A 59 3.68 -16.90 -24.23
C ASP A 59 4.50 -15.76 -24.87
N ILE A 60 4.34 -14.52 -24.39
CA ILE A 60 4.92 -13.31 -24.99
C ILE A 60 6.17 -12.85 -24.23
N ILE A 61 6.19 -13.01 -22.90
CA ILE A 61 7.33 -12.60 -22.08
C ILE A 61 8.15 -13.80 -21.59
N PRO A 62 9.48 -13.68 -21.45
CA PRO A 62 10.28 -14.72 -20.82
C PRO A 62 9.81 -14.95 -19.38
N THR A 63 9.34 -16.16 -19.08
CA THR A 63 8.88 -16.54 -17.75
C THR A 63 9.78 -17.61 -17.12
N VAL A 64 9.96 -17.53 -15.80
CA VAL A 64 10.58 -18.62 -15.03
C VAL A 64 9.51 -19.62 -14.65
N ASP A 65 9.72 -20.90 -14.99
CA ASP A 65 8.82 -21.98 -14.60
C ASP A 65 8.84 -22.25 -13.09
N ALA A 66 7.69 -22.63 -12.54
CA ALA A 66 7.54 -22.86 -11.11
C ALA A 66 8.45 -24.00 -10.59
N ILE A 67 8.78 -24.98 -11.44
CA ILE A 67 9.59 -26.15 -11.08
C ILE A 67 11.07 -25.79 -10.93
N SER A 68 11.56 -24.79 -11.67
CA SER A 68 12.95 -24.35 -11.65
C SER A 68 13.23 -23.23 -10.65
N ARG A 69 12.20 -22.73 -9.95
CA ARG A 69 12.35 -21.66 -8.97
C ARG A 69 12.98 -22.17 -7.67
N PRO A 70 13.92 -21.41 -7.09
CA PRO A 70 14.46 -21.72 -5.76
C PRO A 70 13.35 -21.75 -4.70
N ALA A 71 13.50 -22.60 -3.67
CA ALA A 71 12.52 -22.71 -2.58
C ALA A 71 12.27 -21.37 -1.84
N ILE A 72 13.23 -20.45 -1.88
CA ILE A 72 13.09 -19.08 -1.34
C ILE A 72 12.07 -18.24 -2.10
N CYS A 73 11.59 -18.68 -3.27
CA CYS A 73 10.64 -17.93 -4.08
C CYS A 73 9.18 -18.35 -3.82
N ASN A 74 8.95 -19.42 -3.05
CA ASN A 74 7.60 -19.87 -2.76
C ASN A 74 6.93 -18.91 -1.77
N SER A 75 5.90 -18.21 -2.25
CA SER A 75 4.96 -17.48 -1.39
C SER A 75 4.14 -18.54 -0.69
N ILE A 76 4.29 -18.65 0.64
CA ILE A 76 3.43 -19.38 1.58
C ILE A 76 2.35 -20.17 0.83
N SER A 77 2.70 -21.38 0.38
CA SER A 77 1.80 -22.18 -0.45
C SER A 77 0.65 -22.66 0.44
N VAL A 78 -0.54 -22.09 0.24
CA VAL A 78 -1.76 -22.61 0.87
C VAL A 78 -2.23 -23.80 0.03
N GLY A 79 -1.75 -25.00 0.37
CA GLY A 79 -2.07 -26.25 -0.33
C GLY A 79 -1.04 -26.69 -1.38
N GLN A 80 -1.28 -27.88 -1.98
CA GLN A 80 -0.42 -28.52 -3.00
C GLN A 80 -0.69 -28.05 -4.44
N THR A 81 -1.45 -26.99 -4.64
CA THR A 81 -1.71 -26.44 -5.97
C THR A 81 -0.59 -25.47 -6.33
N GLY A 82 0.02 -25.66 -7.50
CA GLY A 82 1.12 -24.82 -8.00
C GLY A 82 0.77 -23.34 -8.12
N ASP A 83 1.73 -22.54 -8.58
CA ASP A 83 1.60 -21.08 -8.72
C ASP A 83 0.29 -20.68 -9.43
N VAL A 84 -0.60 -20.01 -8.70
CA VAL A 84 -1.88 -19.49 -9.21
C VAL A 84 -1.71 -18.38 -10.27
N SER A 85 -0.54 -17.74 -10.32
CA SER A 85 -0.19 -16.76 -11.36
C SER A 85 1.28 -16.90 -11.74
N LYS A 86 1.57 -16.76 -13.05
CA LYS A 86 2.94 -16.62 -13.55
C LYS A 86 3.55 -15.25 -13.22
N LEU A 87 2.75 -14.25 -12.83
CA LEU A 87 3.22 -12.94 -12.40
C LEU A 87 3.27 -12.84 -10.87
N PRO A 88 4.22 -12.09 -10.30
CA PRO A 88 4.34 -11.91 -8.86
C PRO A 88 3.18 -11.07 -8.32
N LEU A 89 2.22 -11.73 -7.66
CA LEU A 89 1.05 -11.07 -7.05
C LEU A 89 1.45 -10.09 -5.93
N GLY A 90 2.48 -10.40 -5.14
CA GLY A 90 2.97 -9.50 -4.09
C GLY A 90 3.40 -8.13 -4.65
N GLN A 91 4.11 -8.13 -5.77
CA GLN A 91 4.52 -6.90 -6.44
C GLN A 91 3.33 -6.13 -7.03
N SER A 92 2.33 -6.85 -7.59
CA SER A 92 1.09 -6.23 -8.07
C SER A 92 0.32 -5.56 -6.93
N VAL A 93 0.21 -6.19 -5.76
CA VAL A 93 -0.47 -5.62 -4.57
C VAL A 93 0.21 -4.33 -4.11
N ILE A 94 1.55 -4.33 -4.01
CA ILE A 94 2.30 -3.13 -3.60
C ILE A 94 2.13 -2.02 -4.65
N SER A 95 2.22 -2.36 -5.94
CA SER A 95 2.08 -1.40 -7.04
C SER A 95 0.66 -0.83 -7.15
N PHE A 96 -0.37 -1.67 -7.00
CA PHE A 96 -1.76 -1.26 -6.92
C PHE A 96 -1.98 -0.27 -5.78
N THR A 97 -1.47 -0.61 -4.59
CA THR A 97 -1.59 0.24 -3.42
C THR A 97 -0.94 1.59 -3.66
N PHE A 98 0.27 1.60 -4.21
CA PHE A 98 0.96 2.84 -4.53
C PHE A 98 0.19 3.67 -5.56
N GLY A 99 -0.27 3.07 -6.67
CA GLY A 99 -1.04 3.76 -7.70
C GLY A 99 -2.37 4.34 -7.17
N TYR A 100 -3.07 3.56 -6.33
CA TYR A 100 -4.32 3.97 -5.70
C TYR A 100 -4.13 5.21 -4.81
N LEU A 101 -3.11 5.18 -3.93
CA LEU A 101 -2.81 6.29 -3.02
C LEU A 101 -2.24 7.49 -3.77
N LEU A 102 -1.31 7.27 -4.71
CA LEU A 102 -0.66 8.33 -5.46
C LEU A 102 -1.68 9.17 -6.24
N TYR A 103 -2.65 8.53 -6.89
CA TYR A 103 -3.74 9.25 -7.56
C TYR A 103 -4.51 10.15 -6.60
N THR A 104 -4.93 9.64 -5.43
CA THR A 104 -5.66 10.46 -4.43
C THR A 104 -4.81 11.61 -3.90
N ILE A 105 -3.52 11.38 -3.63
CA ILE A 105 -2.59 12.39 -3.11
C ILE A 105 -2.41 13.53 -4.12
N ILE A 106 -2.23 13.21 -5.39
CA ILE A 106 -2.09 14.20 -6.47
C ILE A 106 -3.41 14.95 -6.67
N LYS A 107 -4.53 14.23 -6.74
CA LYS A 107 -5.85 14.82 -7.00
C LYS A 107 -6.29 15.78 -5.89
N SER A 108 -5.98 15.45 -4.64
CA SER A 108 -6.32 16.26 -3.46
C SER A 108 -5.25 17.30 -3.09
N ASN A 109 -4.14 17.38 -3.85
CA ASN A 109 -3.03 18.31 -3.61
C ASN A 109 -2.40 18.23 -2.20
N ILE A 110 -2.34 17.02 -1.63
CA ILE A 110 -1.83 16.74 -0.27
C ILE A 110 -0.43 16.10 -0.28
N ILE A 111 0.36 16.38 -1.31
CA ILE A 111 1.69 15.81 -1.56
C ILE A 111 2.63 16.02 -0.35
N LYS A 112 2.69 17.24 0.18
CA LYS A 112 3.59 17.61 1.28
C LYS A 112 3.28 16.85 2.57
N GLN A 113 1.99 16.57 2.83
CA GLN A 113 1.55 15.84 4.02
C GLN A 113 1.82 14.35 3.90
N ASN A 114 1.93 13.82 2.68
CA ASN A 114 2.05 12.39 2.39
C ASN A 114 3.41 12.02 1.76
N ILE A 115 4.45 12.80 2.03
CA ILE A 115 5.78 12.56 1.47
C ILE A 115 6.36 11.20 1.89
N ALA A 116 6.02 10.73 3.10
CA ALA A 116 6.42 9.41 3.58
C ALA A 116 5.92 8.29 2.64
N THR A 117 4.65 8.34 2.22
CA THR A 117 4.05 7.39 1.27
C THR A 117 4.75 7.44 -0.09
N ILE A 118 5.02 8.64 -0.59
CA ILE A 118 5.67 8.87 -1.89
C ILE A 118 7.10 8.33 -1.90
N VAL A 119 7.80 8.31 -0.76
CA VAL A 119 9.17 7.79 -0.66
C VAL A 119 9.17 6.30 -0.32
N PHE A 120 8.33 5.86 0.61
CA PHE A 120 8.29 4.49 1.12
C PHE A 120 7.93 3.46 0.05
N PHE A 121 6.85 3.69 -0.71
CA PHE A 121 6.37 2.71 -1.68
C PHE A 121 7.34 2.48 -2.85
N PRO A 122 7.96 3.52 -3.47
CA PRO A 122 8.99 3.30 -4.48
C PRO A 122 10.21 2.56 -3.95
N ILE A 123 10.68 2.86 -2.73
CA ILE A 123 11.79 2.12 -2.12
C ILE A 123 11.41 0.65 -1.92
N LEU A 124 10.21 0.39 -1.41
CA LEU A 124 9.71 -0.97 -1.21
C LEU A 124 9.59 -1.74 -2.53
N LEU A 125 9.03 -1.12 -3.58
CA LEU A 125 8.92 -1.71 -4.91
C LEU A 125 10.29 -2.01 -5.55
N LEU A 126 11.24 -1.09 -5.44
CA LEU A 126 12.60 -1.29 -5.94
C LEU A 126 13.30 -2.41 -5.19
N PHE A 127 13.13 -2.47 -3.87
CA PHE A 127 13.74 -3.51 -3.05
C PHE A 127 13.15 -4.89 -3.36
N ASP A 128 11.83 -5.00 -3.52
CA ASP A 128 11.15 -6.23 -3.95
C ASP A 128 11.59 -6.66 -5.36
N LEU A 129 11.68 -5.73 -6.31
CA LEU A 129 12.14 -6.01 -7.68
C LEU A 129 13.58 -6.55 -7.67
N VAL A 130 14.50 -5.84 -7.02
CA VAL A 130 15.92 -6.25 -6.93
C VAL A 130 16.03 -7.60 -6.24
N TRP A 131 15.28 -7.83 -5.17
CA TRP A 131 15.30 -9.08 -4.44
C TRP A 131 14.84 -10.26 -5.29
N ASN A 132 13.68 -10.14 -5.93
CA ASN A 132 13.13 -11.22 -6.76
C ASN A 132 14.01 -11.50 -7.98
N ALA A 133 14.59 -10.47 -8.59
CA ALA A 133 15.50 -10.63 -9.73
C ALA A 133 16.81 -11.31 -9.34
N LYS A 134 17.45 -10.88 -8.24
CA LYS A 134 18.73 -11.44 -7.78
C LYS A 134 18.63 -12.89 -7.33
N ASN A 135 17.49 -13.28 -6.75
CA ASN A 135 17.26 -14.65 -6.30
C ASN A 135 16.64 -15.55 -7.37
N GLY A 136 16.51 -15.08 -8.62
CA GLY A 136 15.98 -15.89 -9.73
C GLY A 136 14.50 -16.28 -9.58
N CYS A 137 13.73 -15.55 -8.77
CA CYS A 137 12.32 -15.87 -8.54
C CYS A 137 11.45 -15.54 -9.74
N TYR A 138 11.74 -14.43 -10.41
CA TYR A 138 11.03 -13.94 -11.58
C TYR A 138 12.00 -13.23 -12.52
N THR A 139 11.70 -13.24 -13.82
CA THR A 139 12.44 -12.40 -14.77
C THR A 139 12.12 -10.93 -14.53
N VAL A 140 13.03 -10.03 -14.92
CA VAL A 140 12.79 -8.58 -14.87
C VAL A 140 11.53 -8.20 -15.66
N TRP A 141 11.23 -8.91 -16.76
CA TRP A 141 10.01 -8.72 -17.55
C TRP A 141 8.73 -9.06 -16.78
N GLN A 142 8.71 -10.18 -16.05
CA GLN A 142 7.59 -10.54 -15.17
C GLN A 142 7.38 -9.49 -14.07
N LEU A 143 8.47 -9.00 -13.47
CA LEU A 143 8.43 -7.97 -12.42
C LEU A 143 7.87 -6.65 -12.96
N ILE A 144 8.37 -6.19 -14.11
CA ILE A 144 7.90 -4.95 -14.75
C ILE A 144 6.42 -5.08 -15.18
N ALA A 145 6.03 -6.20 -15.79
CA ALA A 145 4.64 -6.42 -16.19
C ALA A 145 3.70 -6.39 -14.98
N SER A 146 4.05 -7.06 -13.89
CA SER A 146 3.27 -7.03 -12.65
C SER A 146 3.16 -5.63 -12.05
N LEU A 147 4.27 -4.88 -12.04
CA LEU A 147 4.29 -3.48 -11.58
C LEU A 147 3.37 -2.60 -12.41
N ILE A 148 3.43 -2.69 -13.74
CA ILE A 148 2.60 -1.88 -14.64
C ILE A 148 1.13 -2.23 -14.47
N ILE A 149 0.78 -3.52 -14.49
CA ILE A 149 -0.62 -3.97 -14.37
C ILE A 149 -1.20 -3.51 -13.03
N GLY A 150 -0.54 -3.83 -11.92
CA GLY A 150 -1.01 -3.43 -10.59
C GLY A 150 -1.15 -1.91 -10.46
N GLY A 151 -0.14 -1.15 -10.89
CA GLY A 151 -0.14 0.30 -10.80
C GLY A 151 -1.23 0.96 -11.64
N LEU A 152 -1.42 0.49 -12.89
CA LEU A 152 -2.49 0.97 -13.76
C LEU A 152 -3.88 0.69 -13.19
N PHE A 153 -4.11 -0.52 -12.67
CA PHE A 153 -5.39 -0.84 -12.02
C PHE A 153 -5.60 -0.07 -10.72
N GLY A 154 -4.54 0.23 -9.96
CA GLY A 154 -4.60 1.10 -8.79
C GLY A 154 -5.05 2.52 -9.14
N VAL A 155 -4.43 3.12 -10.16
CA VAL A 155 -4.81 4.45 -10.65
C VAL A 155 -6.23 4.43 -11.23
N LEU A 156 -6.57 3.42 -12.03
CA LEU A 156 -7.90 3.28 -12.64
C LEU A 156 -9.00 3.15 -11.58
N TRP A 157 -8.79 2.32 -10.57
CA TRP A 157 -9.74 2.15 -9.47
C TRP A 157 -9.96 3.45 -8.70
N SER A 158 -8.86 4.15 -8.38
CA SER A 158 -8.90 5.44 -7.71
C SER A 158 -9.60 6.51 -8.55
N TYR A 159 -9.39 6.51 -9.87
CA TYR A 159 -10.12 7.35 -10.81
C TYR A 159 -11.62 7.07 -10.80
N ILE A 160 -12.04 5.79 -10.88
CA ILE A 160 -13.46 5.39 -10.84
C ILE A 160 -14.11 5.89 -9.55
N ILE A 161 -13.47 5.68 -8.40
CA ILE A 161 -14.00 6.16 -7.11
C ILE A 161 -14.07 7.68 -7.08
N SER A 162 -13.10 8.39 -7.66
CA SER A 162 -13.17 9.86 -7.70
C SER A 162 -14.36 10.42 -8.47
N LYS A 163 -14.99 9.61 -9.33
CA LYS A 163 -16.19 10.00 -10.09
C LYS A 163 -17.49 9.81 -9.32
N THR A 164 -17.49 9.10 -8.19
CA THR A 164 -18.70 8.91 -7.37
C THR A 164 -19.05 10.15 -6.54
N ASN A 165 -18.20 11.19 -6.55
CA ASN A 165 -18.33 12.42 -5.75
C ASN A 165 -18.48 12.18 -4.23
N ASN A 166 -18.10 10.99 -3.75
CA ASN A 166 -18.10 10.69 -2.32
C ASN A 166 -16.64 10.58 -1.82
N PRO A 167 -16.11 11.62 -1.15
CA PRO A 167 -14.73 11.62 -0.67
C PRO A 167 -14.48 10.56 0.41
N ASP A 168 -15.52 10.11 1.14
CA ASP A 168 -15.40 9.10 2.19
C ASP A 168 -15.10 7.69 1.67
N LEU A 169 -15.18 7.49 0.36
CA LEU A 169 -14.78 6.23 -0.30
C LEU A 169 -13.28 6.20 -0.64
N GLN A 170 -12.60 7.35 -0.59
CA GLN A 170 -11.16 7.44 -0.82
C GLN A 170 -10.41 7.38 0.50
N TYR A 171 -9.30 6.65 0.53
CA TYR A 171 -8.50 6.55 1.76
C TYR A 171 -7.97 7.91 2.21
N PHE A 172 -7.43 8.71 1.27
CA PHE A 172 -7.10 10.11 1.48
C PHE A 172 -8.19 11.00 0.88
N ALA A 173 -9.31 11.14 1.59
CA ALA A 173 -10.21 12.27 1.39
C ALA A 173 -9.41 13.56 1.65
N GLY A 174 -9.43 14.52 0.72
CA GLY A 174 -8.80 15.82 0.94
C GLY A 174 -9.35 16.44 2.22
N VAL A 175 -8.53 16.45 3.28
CA VAL A 175 -8.92 17.01 4.57
C VAL A 175 -9.08 18.52 4.37
N SER A 176 -10.25 19.07 4.69
CA SER A 176 -10.37 20.53 4.77
C SER A 176 -9.35 21.00 5.82
N ASN A 177 -8.58 22.06 5.55
CA ASN A 177 -7.49 22.52 6.44
C ASN A 177 -7.88 22.72 7.92
N ASN A 178 -9.17 22.69 8.26
CA ASN A 178 -9.71 22.81 9.60
C ASN A 178 -9.64 21.52 10.45
N GLU A 179 -9.39 20.35 9.86
CA GLU A 179 -9.33 19.08 10.60
C GLU A 179 -7.89 18.53 10.77
N VAL A 180 -6.88 19.29 10.34
CA VAL A 180 -5.49 18.95 10.66
C VAL A 180 -5.19 19.42 12.07
N CYS A 181 -5.33 18.51 13.04
CA CYS A 181 -4.85 18.74 14.40
C CYS A 181 -3.33 18.98 14.35
N SER A 182 -2.93 20.25 14.45
CA SER A 182 -1.53 20.61 14.63
C SER A 182 -1.15 20.45 16.10
N ALA A 183 0.06 19.96 16.35
CA ALA A 183 0.63 20.08 17.69
C ALA A 183 0.63 21.58 18.04
N PRO A 184 -0.03 22.02 19.13
CA PRO A 184 -0.10 23.43 19.46
C PRO A 184 1.34 23.96 19.60
N SER A 185 1.63 25.08 18.93
CA SER A 185 2.87 25.83 19.16
C SER A 185 2.98 26.18 20.65
N GLN A 186 4.16 26.50 21.18
CA GLN A 186 4.25 26.87 22.61
C GLN A 186 3.30 28.03 22.93
N GLN A 187 2.18 27.71 23.61
CA GLN A 187 1.15 28.67 23.98
C GLN A 187 1.33 29.01 25.44
N THR A 188 1.45 30.30 25.77
CA THR A 188 1.38 30.77 27.14
C THR A 188 -0.10 30.96 27.51
N PHE A 189 -0.61 30.15 28.42
CA PHE A 189 -1.95 30.32 28.95
C PHE A 189 -1.97 31.46 29.97
N LYS A 190 -2.91 32.41 29.84
CA LYS A 190 -3.15 33.43 30.87
C LYS A 190 -3.98 32.81 31.97
N CYS A 191 -3.40 32.64 33.15
CA CYS A 191 -4.05 32.05 34.29
C CYS A 191 -4.84 33.13 35.04
N LYS A 192 -6.17 33.00 35.06
CA LYS A 192 -7.05 33.87 35.85
C LYS A 192 -7.36 33.19 37.18
N VAL A 193 -6.88 33.77 38.27
CA VAL A 193 -7.09 33.22 39.62
C VAL A 193 -8.34 33.85 40.23
N TYR A 194 -9.27 33.03 40.74
CA TYR A 194 -10.54 33.47 41.34
C TYR A 194 -10.67 32.99 42.78
N LYS A 195 -11.26 33.82 43.66
CA LYS A 195 -11.69 33.44 45.01
C LYS A 195 -13.05 34.06 45.27
N ASN A 196 -14.00 33.24 45.70
CA ASN A 196 -15.40 33.63 45.94
C ASN A 196 -16.03 34.35 44.73
N GLY A 197 -15.73 33.87 43.51
CA GLY A 197 -16.26 34.44 42.26
C GLY A 197 -15.64 35.78 41.83
N LYS A 198 -14.69 36.35 42.60
CA LYS A 198 -13.96 37.56 42.21
C LYS A 198 -12.56 37.23 41.70
N LEU A 199 -12.17 37.87 40.60
CA LEU A 199 -10.84 37.77 40.02
C LEU A 199 -9.82 38.42 40.97
N ILE A 200 -8.78 37.69 41.33
CA ILE A 200 -7.74 38.13 42.28
C ILE A 200 -6.44 38.49 41.56
N SER A 201 -6.12 37.77 40.47
CA SER A 201 -4.85 37.93 39.75
C SER A 201 -4.93 37.34 38.35
N ASN A 202 -4.19 37.93 37.41
CA ASN A 202 -3.87 37.37 36.10
C ASN A 202 -2.36 37.11 36.06
N ILE A 203 -1.94 35.86 35.85
CA ILE A 203 -0.53 35.43 35.72
C ILE A 203 -0.30 34.85 34.33
#